data_AF-A0A6J1JFW5-F1
#
_entry.id   AF-A0A6J1JFW5-F1
#
_cell.length_a   1.000
_cell.length_b   1.000
_cell.length_c   1.000
_cell.angle_alpha   90.00
_cell.angle_beta   90.00
_cell.angle_gamma   90.00
#
_symmetry.space_group_name_H-M   'P 1'
#
loop_
_entity.id
_entity.type
_entity.pdbx_description
1 polymer ?
#
loop_
_entity_poly.entity_id
_entity_poly.type
_entity_poly.pdbx_seq_one_letter_code
_entity_poly.pdbx_strand_id
1 'polypeptide(L)'
;MEGAVIRGFVPVFPAAIAVAVVAVLVHLYFYSAWRKTAELRRKLGEQGVMGPPPSALFGNLPEMKKIQLEAAAMAPPPRHASAIVAHDYTSTVFPYFFKWRKQ
;
A
#
# COMPACT_ATOMS: atom_id res chain seq x y z
N MET A 1 35.26 -40.49 14.27
CA MET A 1 34.33 -39.35 14.51
C MET A 1 34.37 -38.28 13.39
N GLU A 2 35.35 -38.34 12.48
CA GLU A 2 35.53 -37.38 11.37
C GLU A 2 34.42 -37.44 10.30
N GLY A 3 33.89 -38.62 10.00
CA GLY A 3 32.91 -38.81 8.92
C GLY A 3 31.51 -38.23 9.17
N ALA A 4 31.13 -38.00 10.43
CA ALA A 4 29.85 -37.40 10.79
C ALA A 4 29.88 -35.86 10.64
N VAL A 5 31.03 -35.25 10.91
CA VAL A 5 31.25 -33.80 10.79
C VAL A 5 31.19 -33.36 9.33
N ILE A 6 31.80 -34.13 8.43
CA ILE A 6 31.80 -33.85 6.98
C ILE A 6 30.38 -33.98 6.40
N ARG A 7 29.60 -34.99 6.82
CA ARG A 7 28.21 -35.20 6.37
C ARG A 7 27.24 -34.10 6.81
N GLY A 8 27.45 -33.49 7.98
CA GLY A 8 26.65 -32.36 8.47
C GLY A 8 27.05 -31.02 7.85
N PHE A 9 28.31 -30.87 7.46
CA PHE A 9 28.84 -29.65 6.83
C PHE A 9 28.34 -29.51 5.38
N VAL A 10 28.31 -30.60 4.61
CA VAL A 10 27.91 -30.62 3.18
C VAL A 10 26.50 -30.07 2.88
N PRO A 11 25.42 -30.32 3.67
CA PRO A 11 24.10 -29.72 3.42
C PRO A 11 23.92 -28.30 3.98
N VAL A 12 24.79 -27.83 4.88
CA VAL A 12 24.65 -26.50 5.51
C VAL A 12 25.06 -25.38 4.55
N PHE A 13 26.12 -25.57 3.75
CA PHE A 13 26.52 -24.60 2.72
C PHE A 13 25.46 -24.37 1.64
N PRO A 14 24.92 -25.40 0.97
CA PRO A 14 23.88 -25.17 -0.04
C PRO A 14 22.61 -24.61 0.58
N ALA A 15 22.25 -24.97 1.81
CA ALA A 15 21.13 -24.36 2.52
C ALA A 15 21.36 -22.87 2.82
N ALA A 16 22.55 -22.49 3.29
CA ALA A 16 22.90 -21.10 3.53
C ALA A 16 22.90 -20.27 2.23
N ILE A 17 23.42 -20.84 1.13
CA ILE A 17 23.36 -20.22 -0.19
C ILE A 17 21.90 -20.05 -0.63
N ALA A 18 21.06 -21.07 -0.48
CA ALA A 18 19.64 -20.99 -0.83
C ALA A 18 18.92 -19.90 -0.03
N VAL A 19 19.16 -19.79 1.28
CA VAL A 19 18.60 -18.74 2.13
C VAL A 19 19.07 -17.35 1.66
N ALA A 20 20.37 -17.20 1.35
CA ALA A 20 20.91 -15.95 0.84
C ALA A 20 20.28 -15.55 -0.50
N VAL A 21 20.12 -16.51 -1.42
CA VAL A 21 19.44 -16.28 -2.71
C VAL A 21 18.00 -15.86 -2.49
N VAL A 22 17.25 -16.56 -1.64
CA VAL A 22 15.86 -16.19 -1.32
C VAL A 22 15.80 -14.79 -0.71
N ALA A 23 16.69 -14.45 0.22
CA ALA A 23 16.75 -13.12 0.83
C ALA A 23 17.01 -12.02 -0.21
N VAL A 24 17.93 -12.26 -1.16
CA VAL A 24 18.21 -11.33 -2.27
C VAL A 24 17.00 -11.18 -3.18
N LEU A 25 16.33 -12.28 -3.55
CA LEU A 25 15.13 -12.24 -4.38
C LEU A 25 14.00 -11.46 -3.70
N VAL A 26 13.79 -11.70 -2.40
CA VAL A 26 12.82 -10.96 -1.59
C VAL A 26 13.17 -9.48 -1.54
N HIS A 27 14.44 -9.14 -1.31
CA HIS A 27 14.90 -7.76 -1.28
C HIS A 27 14.67 -7.04 -2.62
N LEU A 28 15.04 -7.68 -3.74
CA LEU A 28 14.82 -7.15 -5.10
C LEU A 28 13.33 -6.98 -5.39
N TYR A 29 12.50 -7.94 -4.99
CA TYR A 29 11.05 -7.84 -5.14
C TYR A 29 10.49 -6.63 -4.38
N PHE A 30 10.81 -6.48 -3.09
CA PHE A 30 10.36 -5.33 -2.29
C PHE A 30 10.90 -4.00 -2.83
N TYR A 31 12.16 -3.95 -3.24
CA TYR A 31 12.75 -2.76 -3.85
C TYR A 31 12.01 -2.36 -5.14
N SER A 32 11.72 -3.33 -6.01
CA SER A 32 10.98 -3.08 -7.26
C SER A 32 9.55 -2.59 -6.99
N ALA A 33 8.86 -3.15 -6.00
CA ALA A 33 7.53 -2.73 -5.59
C ALA A 33 7.55 -1.31 -5.02
N TRP A 34 8.55 -1.01 -4.17
CA TRP A 34 8.75 0.32 -3.59
C TRP A 34 9.00 1.39 -4.64
N ARG A 35 9.82 1.10 -5.67
CA ARG A 35 10.06 2.03 -6.78
C ARG A 35 8.77 2.41 -7.51
N LYS A 36 7.89 1.43 -7.78
CA LYS A 36 6.60 1.65 -8.43
C LYS A 36 5.68 2.52 -7.56
N THR A 37 5.59 2.24 -6.26
CA THR A 37 4.76 3.02 -5.35
C THR A 37 5.28 4.44 -5.14
N ALA A 38 6.60 4.62 -5.09
CA ALA A 38 7.25 5.93 -5.00
C ALA A 38 6.95 6.80 -6.24
N GLU A 39 7.05 6.24 -7.44
CA GLU A 39 6.74 6.98 -8.66
C GLU A 39 5.26 7.36 -8.74
N LEU A 40 4.36 6.44 -8.35
CA LEU A 40 2.93 6.75 -8.31
C LEU A 40 2.63 7.88 -7.30
N ARG A 41 3.28 7.87 -6.13
CA ARG A 41 3.15 8.96 -5.14
C ARG A 41 3.65 10.29 -5.68
N ARG A 42 4.78 10.28 -6.38
CA ARG A 42 5.34 11.49 -7.01
C ARG A 42 4.33 12.10 -7.99
N LYS A 43 3.75 11.27 -8.87
CA LYS A 43 2.72 11.70 -9.83
C LYS A 43 1.45 12.21 -9.15
N LEU A 44 0.99 11.56 -8.08
CA LEU A 44 -0.16 12.05 -7.31
C LEU A 44 0.15 13.39 -6.62
N GLY A 45 1.36 13.55 -6.08
CA GLY A 45 1.83 14.80 -5.48
C GLY A 45 1.87 15.96 -6.50
N GLU A 46 2.33 15.70 -7.72
CA GLU A 46 2.28 16.67 -8.83
C GLU A 46 0.85 17.07 -9.20
N GLN A 47 -0.14 16.20 -8.97
CA GLN A 47 -1.57 16.49 -9.14
C GLN A 47 -2.20 17.18 -7.92
N GLY A 48 -1.41 17.51 -6.90
CA GLY A 48 -1.87 18.13 -5.65
C GLY A 48 -2.47 17.14 -4.64
N VAL A 49 -2.30 15.83 -4.84
CA VAL A 49 -2.74 14.79 -3.88
C VAL A 49 -1.52 14.33 -3.09
N MET A 50 -1.25 15.00 -1.97
CA MET A 50 -0.06 14.71 -1.15
C MET A 50 -0.14 13.32 -0.48
N GLY A 51 -1.36 12.83 -0.23
CA GLY A 51 -1.62 11.50 0.30
C GLY A 51 -1.16 11.34 1.76
N PRO A 52 -1.60 10.28 2.46
CA PRO A 52 -1.17 10.01 3.82
C PRO A 52 0.19 9.28 3.80
N PRO A 53 0.91 9.29 4.94
CA PRO A 53 2.17 8.57 5.05
C PRO A 53 2.00 7.05 4.80
N PRO A 54 3.04 6.37 4.28
CA PRO A 54 3.04 4.91 4.17
C PRO A 54 2.76 4.26 5.52
N SER A 55 1.77 3.37 5.55
CA SER A 55 1.49 2.48 6.68
C SER A 55 1.82 1.03 6.33
N ALA A 56 2.31 0.27 7.31
CA ALA A 56 2.75 -1.12 7.13
C ALA A 56 1.57 -2.11 7.14
N LEU A 57 1.78 -3.31 6.59
CA LEU A 57 0.85 -4.46 6.51
C LEU A 57 -0.36 -4.26 5.59
N PHE A 58 -1.25 -3.32 5.92
CA PHE A 58 -2.51 -3.09 5.20
C PHE A 58 -2.49 -1.84 4.33
N GLY A 59 -1.38 -1.10 4.34
CA GLY A 59 -1.32 0.22 3.73
C GLY A 59 -2.41 1.15 4.28
N ASN A 60 -2.85 2.09 3.45
CA ASN A 60 -3.78 3.14 3.88
C ASN A 60 -5.25 2.70 3.89
N LEU A 61 -5.54 1.41 3.68
CA LEU A 61 -6.91 0.88 3.63
C LEU A 61 -7.72 1.15 4.91
N PRO A 62 -7.18 0.95 6.14
CA PRO A 62 -7.93 1.23 7.36
C PRO A 62 -8.30 2.71 7.47
N GLU A 63 -7.39 3.61 7.09
CA GLU A 63 -7.65 5.05 7.08
C GLU A 63 -8.70 5.42 6.02
N MET A 64 -8.60 4.88 4.81
CA MET A 64 -9.60 5.07 3.75
C MET A 64 -10.99 4.63 4.20
N LYS A 65 -11.09 3.50 4.90
CA LYS A 65 -12.35 2.99 5.45
C LYS A 65 -12.89 3.92 6.53
N LYS A 66 -12.02 4.42 7.42
CA LYS A 66 -12.39 5.40 8.45
C LYS A 66 -12.96 6.67 7.82
N ILE A 67 -12.27 7.24 6.82
CA ILE A 67 -12.72 8.46 6.13
C ILE A 67 -14.05 8.23 5.40
N GLN A 68 -14.25 7.06 4.78
CA GLN A 68 -15.52 6.73 4.15
C GLN A 68 -16.68 6.64 5.15
N LEU A 69 -16.45 6.02 6.31
CA LEU A 69 -17.47 5.94 7.37
C LEU A 69 -17.80 7.33 7.94
N GLU A 70 -16.79 8.17 8.16
CA GLU A 70 -16.97 9.58 8.58
C GLU A 70 -17.79 10.37 7.55
N ALA A 71 -17.45 10.23 6.26
CA ALA A 71 -18.15 10.92 5.17
C ALA A 71 -19.61 10.44 5.03
N ALA A 72 -19.86 9.14 5.18
CA ALA A 72 -21.21 8.57 5.16
C ALA A 72 -22.06 9.06 6.35
N ALA A 73 -21.46 9.22 7.53
CA ALA A 73 -22.14 9.74 8.71
C ALA A 73 -22.49 11.23 8.62
N MET A 74 -21.69 12.02 7.90
CA MET A 74 -21.92 13.46 7.67
C MET A 74 -22.80 13.74 6.44
N ALA A 75 -23.09 12.73 5.61
CA ALA A 75 -23.91 12.90 4.42
C ALA A 75 -25.37 13.22 4.81
N PRO A 76 -25.98 14.27 4.22
CA PRO A 76 -27.39 14.52 4.43
C PRO A 76 -28.23 13.34 3.91
N PRO A 77 -29.43 13.10 4.48
CA PRO A 77 -30.33 12.04 3.99
C PRO A 77 -30.60 12.25 2.49
N PRO A 78 -30.81 11.16 1.72
CA PRO A 78 -30.96 11.24 0.27
C PRO A 78 -32.15 12.13 -0.06
N ARG A 79 -31.86 13.39 -0.41
CA ARG A 79 -32.85 14.27 -1.01
C ARG A 79 -33.12 13.70 -2.39
N HIS A 80 -34.40 13.56 -2.73
CA HIS A 80 -34.89 12.95 -3.96
C HIS A 80 -33.95 13.13 -5.15
N ALA A 81 -33.69 12.01 -5.83
CA ALA A 81 -32.77 11.82 -6.94
C ALA A 81 -33.14 12.62 -8.22
N SER A 82 -33.23 13.95 -8.12
CA SER A 82 -33.50 14.84 -9.27
C SER A 82 -32.36 15.80 -9.57
N ALA A 83 -31.31 15.85 -8.74
CA ALA A 83 -30.07 16.54 -9.06
C ALA A 83 -28.93 15.53 -9.00
N ILE A 84 -28.77 14.73 -10.05
CA ILE A 84 -27.45 14.18 -10.38
C ILE A 84 -26.60 15.42 -10.66
N VAL A 85 -25.99 15.98 -9.61
CA VAL A 85 -24.98 17.01 -9.74
C VAL A 85 -23.80 16.33 -10.40
N ALA A 86 -23.81 16.37 -11.74
CA ALA A 86 -22.84 15.73 -12.61
C ALA A 86 -21.39 16.17 -12.33
N HIS A 87 -21.19 17.18 -11.49
CA HIS A 87 -19.90 17.79 -11.25
C HIS A 87 -19.05 17.20 -10.11
N ASP A 88 -19.59 16.46 -9.12
CA ASP A 88 -18.81 16.14 -7.91
C ASP A 88 -19.00 14.73 -7.31
N TYR A 89 -19.42 13.75 -8.10
CA TYR A 89 -19.59 12.35 -7.64
C TYR A 89 -18.32 11.73 -7.04
N THR A 90 -17.14 12.20 -7.47
CA THR A 90 -15.84 11.72 -6.97
C THR A 90 -15.69 11.94 -5.46
N SER A 91 -16.25 13.02 -4.92
CA SER A 91 -16.23 13.31 -3.48
C SER A 91 -17.08 12.33 -2.66
N THR A 92 -18.14 11.78 -3.27
CA THR A 92 -19.01 10.77 -2.67
C THR A 92 -18.37 9.39 -2.72
N VAL A 93 -17.80 9.01 -3.87
CA VAL A 93 -17.23 7.68 -4.08
C VAL A 93 -15.85 7.55 -3.42
N PHE A 94 -15.06 8.62 -3.43
CA PHE A 94 -13.67 8.63 -2.95
C PHE A 94 -13.39 9.83 -2.01
N PRO A 95 -14.07 9.91 -0.84
CA PRO A 95 -13.96 11.04 0.07
C PRO A 95 -12.53 11.27 0.61
N TYR A 96 -11.71 10.23 0.66
CA TYR A 96 -10.33 10.29 1.12
C TYR A 96 -9.40 11.09 0.20
N PHE A 97 -9.58 11.08 -1.13
CA PHE A 97 -8.76 11.90 -2.03
C PHE A 97 -9.00 13.39 -1.82
N PHE A 98 -10.24 13.77 -1.53
CA PHE A 98 -10.59 15.14 -1.22
C PHE A 98 -9.93 15.61 0.08
N LYS A 99 -9.90 14.75 1.10
CA LYS A 99 -9.22 15.01 2.37
C LYS A 99 -7.71 15.18 2.18
N TRP A 100 -7.07 14.28 1.44
CA TRP A 100 -5.61 14.29 1.22
C TRP A 100 -5.11 15.36 0.24
N ARG A 101 -6.01 16.04 -0.49
CA ARG A 101 -5.68 17.21 -1.32
C ARG A 101 -5.70 18.53 -0.54
N LYS A 102 -6.43 18.56 0.59
CA LYS A 102 -6.59 19.76 1.43
C LYS A 102 -5.59 19.85 2.58
N GLN A 103 -4.72 18.84 2.72
CA GLN A 103 -3.61 18.82 3.68
C GLN A 103 -2.38 19.43 3.04
#